data_AF-A0A9D9NPQ7-F1
#
_entry.id   AF-A0A9D9NPQ7-F1
#
_cell.length_a   1.000
_cell.length_b   1.000
_cell.length_c   1.000
_cell.angle_alpha   90.00
_cell.angle_beta   90.00
_cell.angle_gamma   90.00
#
_symmetry.space_group_name_H-M   'P 1'
#
loop_
_entity.id
_entity.type
_entity.pdbx_description
1 polymer ?
#
loop_
_entity_poly.entity_id
_entity_poly.type
_entity_poly.pdbx_seq_one_letter_code
_entity_poly.pdbx_strand_id
1 'polypeptide(L)'
;MTHELQKFIKDQLSVWPLASSNFRALKALRYRSLEVCGLPCRIQYNPIRVISSTADTSPEAISARKCFLCKENRPPEQFHLKFEGRKGRLYNIQVNPYPIFPRHLVIVRDEHLPQAIWHHFPDMLDFTTRYPDYLVFYNGPASGATAPDHLHFQAIPRHHLPLEEAVDTFLDSPGEPLATVKDASLYRYPGFVNGVFALKATTTKSLAKLFYRLLDCTDRTEGEIEPKFNLYAYRKEGEYRTFVVMRSRKRSHHYYSEGQDHLTISPGAADIAGVFVAPFREDFDKATPELLGGLLTEVTIDAHEQSMIEWRLTRRQPLISVGILSAREIVFEIISDGAGPQRVSWCDGRIAYNGMLYDELYFDSVTRSTLFAEASFILHDVVIGKDFHWQQKRTLKFAGSLKFIVEDDMITAVNCVGMEDYLLSVISSEMKSSASLELLKAHAVISRSWLALRVDDRRRRLA
;
A
#
# COMPACT_ATOMS: atom_id res chain seq x y z
N MET A 1 28.20 -4.59 0.01
CA MET A 1 26.99 -4.99 0.77
C MET A 1 26.52 -6.39 0.41
N THR A 2 26.44 -6.79 -0.86
CA THR A 2 26.11 -8.18 -1.27
C THR A 2 27.05 -9.24 -0.69
N HIS A 3 28.34 -8.90 -0.51
CA HIS A 3 29.33 -9.77 0.12
C HIS A 3 29.02 -10.12 1.59
N GLU A 4 28.39 -9.20 2.34
CA GLU A 4 28.01 -9.41 3.75
C GLU A 4 26.96 -10.53 3.88
N LEU A 5 25.88 -10.45 3.10
CA LEU A 5 24.83 -11.49 3.10
C LEU A 5 25.37 -12.84 2.61
N GLN A 6 26.22 -12.84 1.59
CA GLN A 6 26.83 -14.08 1.10
C GLN A 6 27.70 -14.74 2.17
N LYS A 7 28.51 -13.95 2.89
CA LYS A 7 29.31 -14.43 4.01
C LYS A 7 28.42 -14.95 5.14
N PHE A 8 27.42 -14.17 5.56
CA PHE A 8 26.45 -14.56 6.58
C PHE A 8 25.77 -15.91 6.25
N ILE A 9 25.28 -16.07 5.03
CA ILE A 9 24.62 -17.32 4.60
C ILE A 9 25.62 -18.50 4.64
N LYS A 10 26.85 -18.32 4.15
CA LYS A 10 27.88 -19.37 4.19
C LYS A 10 28.23 -19.76 5.63
N ASP A 11 28.44 -18.77 6.49
CA ASP A 11 28.75 -18.97 7.91
C ASP A 11 27.59 -19.69 8.61
N GLN A 12 26.33 -19.33 8.30
CA GLN A 12 25.16 -19.97 8.89
C GLN A 12 24.97 -21.42 8.42
N LEU A 13 25.23 -21.71 7.15
CA LEU A 13 25.13 -23.06 6.57
C LEU A 13 26.30 -23.98 6.94
N SER A 14 27.40 -23.44 7.48
CA SER A 14 28.53 -24.24 7.95
C SER A 14 28.30 -24.81 9.36
N VAL A 15 27.52 -24.11 10.19
CA VAL A 15 27.23 -24.52 11.58
C VAL A 15 25.83 -25.10 11.79
N TRP A 16 24.94 -25.02 10.80
CA TRP A 16 23.55 -25.50 10.93
C TRP A 16 23.26 -26.64 9.95
N PRO A 17 23.43 -27.93 10.36
CA PRO A 17 23.32 -29.07 9.47
C PRO A 17 21.98 -29.21 8.76
N LEU A 18 20.86 -28.94 9.46
CA LEU A 18 19.51 -28.99 8.90
C LEU A 18 19.33 -28.01 7.73
N ALA A 19 19.71 -26.74 7.95
CA ALA A 19 19.65 -25.76 6.87
C ALA A 19 20.60 -26.15 5.73
N SER A 20 21.83 -26.56 6.05
CA SER A 20 22.82 -26.99 5.06
C SER A 20 22.31 -28.11 4.15
N SER A 21 21.71 -29.17 4.73
CA SER A 21 21.16 -30.29 3.95
C SER A 21 19.97 -29.86 3.09
N ASN A 22 19.08 -29.02 3.61
CA ASN A 22 17.93 -28.50 2.88
C ASN A 22 18.35 -27.59 1.70
N PHE A 23 19.39 -26.76 1.87
CA PHE A 23 19.96 -25.96 0.77
C PHE A 23 20.68 -26.83 -0.27
N ARG A 24 21.27 -27.96 0.13
CA ARG A 24 21.83 -28.93 -0.83
C ARG A 24 20.72 -29.63 -1.61
N ALA A 25 19.64 -30.03 -0.93
CA ALA A 25 18.48 -30.67 -1.54
C ALA A 25 17.83 -29.80 -2.62
N LEU A 26 17.81 -28.47 -2.46
CA LEU A 26 17.33 -27.52 -3.49
C LEU A 26 17.91 -27.78 -4.89
N LYS A 27 19.20 -28.17 -4.96
CA LYS A 27 19.90 -28.39 -6.24
C LYS A 27 19.44 -29.66 -6.96
N ALA A 28 18.84 -30.59 -6.23
CA ALA A 28 18.37 -31.88 -6.74
C ALA A 28 16.83 -31.92 -6.92
N LEU A 29 16.14 -30.81 -6.72
CA LEU A 29 14.68 -30.77 -6.86
C LEU A 29 14.25 -30.93 -8.32
N ARG A 30 13.07 -31.52 -8.50
CA ARG A 30 12.43 -31.66 -9.81
C ARG A 30 11.55 -30.44 -10.07
N TYR A 31 11.59 -29.96 -11.31
CA TYR A 31 10.81 -28.83 -11.78
C TYR A 31 10.06 -29.20 -13.06
N ARG A 32 8.92 -28.57 -13.28
CA ARG A 32 8.22 -28.52 -14.57
C ARG A 32 7.90 -27.07 -14.89
N SER A 33 8.17 -26.67 -16.12
CA SER A 33 7.71 -25.38 -16.65
C SER A 33 6.32 -25.53 -17.24
N LEU A 34 5.43 -24.58 -16.96
CA LEU A 34 4.03 -24.56 -17.36
C LEU A 34 3.68 -23.12 -17.72
N GLU A 35 2.98 -22.91 -18.82
CA GLU A 35 2.40 -21.60 -19.11
C GLU A 35 1.09 -21.48 -18.32
N VAL A 36 1.05 -20.65 -17.28
CA VAL A 36 -0.14 -20.47 -16.43
C VAL A 36 -0.57 -19.02 -16.53
N CYS A 37 -1.80 -18.79 -17.00
CA CYS A 37 -2.37 -17.47 -17.22
C CYS A 37 -1.44 -16.52 -18.01
N GLY A 38 -0.76 -17.05 -19.03
CA GLY A 38 0.14 -16.29 -19.90
C GLY A 38 1.53 -16.00 -19.32
N LEU A 39 1.89 -16.54 -18.15
CA LEU A 39 3.26 -16.45 -17.62
C LEU A 39 3.99 -17.81 -17.68
N PRO A 40 5.33 -17.82 -17.88
CA PRO A 40 6.14 -19.04 -17.83
C PRO A 40 6.38 -19.48 -16.38
N CYS A 41 5.33 -20.00 -15.76
CA CYS A 41 5.36 -20.50 -14.40
C CYS A 41 6.15 -21.80 -14.28
N ARG A 42 6.48 -22.14 -13.04
CA ARG A 42 7.09 -23.42 -12.70
C ARG A 42 6.44 -24.03 -11.49
N ILE A 43 6.34 -25.35 -11.48
CA ILE A 43 6.05 -26.12 -10.28
C ILE A 43 7.31 -26.84 -9.81
N GLN A 44 7.57 -26.76 -8.52
CA GLN A 44 8.71 -27.36 -7.83
C GLN A 44 8.21 -28.49 -6.94
N TYR A 45 8.71 -29.72 -7.14
CA TYR A 45 8.51 -30.79 -6.18
C TYR A 45 9.50 -30.60 -5.03
N ASN A 46 9.01 -30.24 -3.83
CA ASN A 46 9.85 -29.89 -2.69
C ASN A 46 9.31 -30.50 -1.37
N PRO A 47 9.66 -31.77 -1.06
CA PRO A 47 9.14 -32.49 0.11
C PRO A 47 9.37 -31.82 1.47
N ILE A 48 10.49 -31.09 1.62
CA ILE A 48 10.82 -30.44 2.90
C ILE A 48 9.82 -29.33 3.26
N ARG A 49 9.01 -28.88 2.29
CA ARG A 49 8.02 -27.83 2.47
C ARG A 49 6.72 -28.32 3.07
N VAL A 50 6.56 -29.64 3.31
CA VAL A 50 5.35 -30.21 3.92
C VAL A 50 4.95 -29.47 5.20
N ILE A 51 5.89 -29.24 6.12
CA ILE A 51 5.63 -28.55 7.41
C ILE A 51 5.06 -27.15 7.19
N SER A 52 5.59 -26.42 6.20
CA SER A 52 5.13 -25.06 5.90
C SER A 52 3.80 -25.05 5.17
N SER A 53 3.60 -25.97 4.22
CA SER A 53 2.38 -26.05 3.41
C SER A 53 1.18 -26.54 4.23
N THR A 54 1.41 -27.48 5.15
CA THR A 54 0.38 -28.08 6.03
C THR A 54 0.28 -27.42 7.39
N ALA A 55 0.98 -26.28 7.62
CA ALA A 55 0.95 -25.59 8.89
C ALA A 55 -0.49 -25.22 9.28
N ASP A 56 -0.88 -25.61 10.49
CA ASP A 56 -2.10 -25.13 11.11
C ASP A 56 -1.84 -23.72 11.66
N THR A 57 -2.64 -22.78 11.18
CA THR A 57 -2.59 -21.37 11.58
C THR A 57 -3.92 -20.92 12.18
N SER A 58 -4.70 -21.86 12.72
CA SER A 58 -5.84 -21.54 13.57
C SER A 58 -5.38 -20.74 14.79
N PRO A 59 -6.20 -19.84 15.34
CA PRO A 59 -5.88 -19.13 16.57
C PRO A 59 -5.46 -20.07 17.72
N GLU A 60 -6.10 -21.23 17.81
CA GLU A 60 -5.83 -22.26 18.80
C GLU A 60 -4.43 -22.87 18.61
N ALA A 61 -4.09 -23.29 17.38
CA ALA A 61 -2.76 -23.84 17.09
C ALA A 61 -1.65 -22.81 17.28
N ILE A 62 -1.88 -21.55 16.90
CA ILE A 62 -0.92 -20.46 17.11
C ILE A 62 -0.69 -20.22 18.60
N SER A 63 -1.75 -20.15 19.40
CA SER A 63 -1.63 -19.93 20.85
C SER A 63 -0.97 -21.11 21.57
N ALA A 64 -1.12 -22.33 21.04
CA ALA A 64 -0.55 -23.54 21.65
C ALA A 64 0.95 -23.72 21.35
N ARG A 65 1.47 -23.14 20.27
CA ARG A 65 2.88 -23.28 19.87
C ARG A 65 3.75 -22.14 20.39
N LYS A 66 5.02 -22.44 20.69
CA LYS A 66 6.03 -21.40 20.85
C LYS A 66 6.33 -20.77 19.48
N CYS A 67 6.44 -19.45 19.42
CA CYS A 67 6.80 -18.78 18.18
C CYS A 67 8.25 -19.09 17.80
N PHE A 68 8.44 -19.78 16.68
CA PHE A 68 9.74 -20.24 16.18
C PHE A 68 10.59 -19.12 15.57
N LEU A 69 10.07 -17.89 15.49
CA LEU A 69 10.80 -16.70 15.05
C LEU A 69 11.38 -15.90 16.25
N CYS A 70 10.90 -16.13 17.48
CA CYS A 70 11.47 -15.54 18.69
C CYS A 70 12.85 -16.13 18.99
N LYS A 71 13.78 -15.27 19.42
CA LYS A 71 15.19 -15.63 19.64
C LYS A 71 15.35 -16.85 20.55
N GLU A 72 14.53 -16.94 21.58
CA GLU A 72 14.57 -17.94 22.65
C GLU A 72 14.07 -19.33 22.19
N ASN A 73 13.31 -19.38 21.10
CA ASN A 73 12.67 -20.60 20.58
C ASN A 73 13.30 -21.11 19.28
N ARG A 74 14.29 -20.40 18.74
CA ARG A 74 15.01 -20.81 17.53
C ARG A 74 15.99 -21.95 17.84
N PRO A 75 16.35 -22.76 16.83
CA PRO A 75 17.48 -23.67 16.94
C PRO A 75 18.74 -22.94 17.40
N PRO A 76 19.54 -23.52 18.32
CA PRO A 76 20.71 -22.85 18.89
C PRO A 76 21.77 -22.49 17.84
N GLU A 77 21.83 -23.23 16.73
CA GLU A 77 22.72 -22.96 15.61
C GLU A 77 22.27 -21.77 14.77
N GLN A 78 20.99 -21.39 14.82
CA GLN A 78 20.45 -20.30 14.01
C GLN A 78 20.80 -18.93 14.64
N PHE A 79 21.76 -18.26 14.02
CA PHE A 79 22.11 -16.88 14.33
C PHE A 79 21.55 -15.92 13.27
N HIS A 80 21.80 -14.62 13.45
CA HIS A 80 21.23 -13.58 12.61
C HIS A 80 22.19 -12.43 12.38
N LEU A 81 22.00 -11.74 11.25
CA LEU A 81 22.57 -10.43 10.99
C LEU A 81 21.54 -9.35 11.38
N LYS A 82 21.99 -8.25 12.00
CA LYS A 82 21.10 -7.15 12.38
C LYS A 82 20.82 -6.22 11.20
N PHE A 83 19.56 -5.83 11.06
CA PHE A 83 19.10 -4.79 10.14
C PHE A 83 18.31 -3.75 10.93
N GLU A 84 18.70 -2.49 10.84
CA GLU A 84 17.98 -1.39 11.44
C GLU A 84 17.08 -0.74 10.39
N GLY A 85 15.77 -0.77 10.64
CA GLY A 85 14.78 -0.02 9.90
C GLY A 85 14.59 1.38 10.49
N ARG A 86 13.46 2.01 10.19
CA ARG A 86 13.19 3.38 10.62
C ARG A 86 12.80 3.44 12.09
N LYS A 87 13.05 4.61 12.69
CA LYS A 87 12.65 4.95 14.07
C LYS A 87 13.17 3.92 15.10
N GLY A 88 14.42 3.45 14.91
CA GLY A 88 15.07 2.50 15.82
C GLY A 88 14.49 1.09 15.80
N ARG A 89 13.66 0.74 14.80
CA ARG A 89 13.15 -0.63 14.67
C ARG A 89 14.25 -1.56 14.21
N LEU A 90 14.41 -2.66 14.91
CA LEU A 90 15.45 -3.65 14.66
C LEU A 90 14.86 -4.94 14.07
N TYR A 91 15.60 -5.54 13.16
CA TYR A 91 15.25 -6.78 12.51
C TYR A 91 16.43 -7.75 12.55
N ASN A 92 16.11 -9.03 12.54
CA ASN A 92 17.04 -10.14 12.48
C ASN A 92 16.92 -10.79 11.09
N ILE A 93 17.92 -10.58 10.24
CA ILE A 93 18.09 -11.29 8.97
C ILE A 93 18.57 -12.70 9.28
N GLN A 94 17.83 -13.70 8.84
CA GLN A 94 18.04 -15.11 9.15
C GLN A 94 17.99 -15.94 7.88
N VAL A 95 18.73 -17.05 7.84
CA VAL A 95 18.58 -18.05 6.78
C VAL A 95 17.25 -18.77 6.98
N ASN A 96 16.47 -18.94 5.90
CA ASN A 96 15.27 -19.78 5.91
C ASN A 96 15.69 -21.26 5.89
N PRO A 97 15.43 -22.06 6.95
CA PRO A 97 15.85 -23.46 6.99
C PRO A 97 15.12 -24.37 6.00
N TYR A 98 13.96 -23.95 5.47
CA TYR A 98 13.17 -24.69 4.50
C TYR A 98 13.06 -23.88 3.20
N PRO A 99 14.16 -23.67 2.47
CA PRO A 99 14.18 -22.71 1.37
C PRO A 99 13.38 -23.22 0.16
N ILE A 100 12.81 -22.27 -0.59
CA ILE A 100 12.22 -22.50 -1.94
C ILE A 100 13.26 -22.10 -3.01
N PHE A 101 14.06 -21.08 -2.68
CA PHE A 101 15.02 -20.43 -3.56
C PHE A 101 16.45 -20.51 -2.99
N PRO A 102 17.49 -20.41 -3.83
CA PRO A 102 18.85 -20.22 -3.34
C PRO A 102 18.94 -18.91 -2.54
N ARG A 103 19.78 -18.90 -1.49
CA ARG A 103 19.99 -17.75 -0.59
C ARG A 103 18.69 -17.16 -0.01
N HIS A 104 17.70 -18.00 0.27
CA HIS A 104 16.43 -17.55 0.85
C HIS A 104 16.59 -17.11 2.31
N LEU A 105 16.15 -15.87 2.59
CA LEU A 105 16.22 -15.23 3.89
C LEU A 105 14.83 -14.97 4.48
N VAL A 106 14.77 -14.90 5.81
CA VAL A 106 13.63 -14.37 6.58
C VAL A 106 14.14 -13.17 7.39
N ILE A 107 13.43 -12.04 7.30
CA ILE A 107 13.78 -10.79 7.98
C ILE A 107 12.71 -10.55 9.03
N VAL A 108 13.03 -10.84 10.29
CA VAL A 108 12.06 -10.89 11.38
C VAL A 108 12.23 -9.67 12.27
N ARG A 109 11.14 -9.01 12.66
CA ARG A 109 11.17 -7.98 13.70
C ARG A 109 11.71 -8.57 14.99
N ASP A 110 12.66 -7.93 15.67
CA ASP A 110 13.23 -8.54 16.89
C ASP A 110 12.31 -8.49 18.12
N GLU A 111 11.23 -7.72 18.04
CA GLU A 111 10.06 -7.79 18.93
C GLU A 111 8.99 -8.72 18.35
N HIS A 112 8.31 -9.47 19.22
CA HIS A 112 7.17 -10.30 18.85
C HIS A 112 5.94 -9.41 18.65
N LEU A 113 5.67 -9.05 17.40
CA LEU A 113 4.50 -8.26 16.98
C LEU A 113 3.68 -9.04 15.96
N PRO A 114 2.33 -8.95 15.97
CA PRO A 114 1.52 -9.56 14.93
C PRO A 114 1.95 -9.14 13.52
N GLN A 115 1.77 -10.05 12.55
CA GLN A 115 2.06 -9.80 11.14
C GLN A 115 1.14 -8.69 10.61
N ALA A 116 1.71 -7.50 10.39
CA ALA A 116 1.04 -6.34 9.80
C ALA A 116 2.06 -5.46 9.07
N ILE A 117 1.75 -5.07 7.83
CA ILE A 117 2.68 -4.29 7.00
C ILE A 117 2.70 -2.80 7.35
N TRP A 118 1.61 -2.32 7.97
CA TRP A 118 1.41 -0.89 8.21
C TRP A 118 2.55 -0.33 9.06
N HIS A 119 3.10 0.82 8.63
CA HIS A 119 4.33 1.43 9.13
C HIS A 119 5.64 0.70 8.84
N HIS A 120 5.63 -0.58 8.44
CA HIS A 120 6.82 -1.40 8.24
C HIS A 120 7.23 -1.52 6.76
N PHE A 121 6.35 -1.17 5.81
CA PHE A 121 6.71 -1.16 4.38
C PHE A 121 7.93 -0.28 4.04
N PRO A 122 8.12 0.93 4.61
CA PRO A 122 9.35 1.68 4.40
C PRO A 122 10.62 0.94 4.85
N ASP A 123 10.55 0.13 5.90
CA ASP A 123 11.68 -0.66 6.38
C ASP A 123 12.01 -1.78 5.37
N MET A 124 10.99 -2.39 4.76
CA MET A 124 11.13 -3.35 3.65
C MET A 124 11.80 -2.70 2.43
N LEU A 125 11.44 -1.46 2.08
CA LEU A 125 12.09 -0.70 1.00
C LEU A 125 13.54 -0.32 1.34
N ASP A 126 13.81 0.06 2.59
CA ASP A 126 15.18 0.35 3.05
C ASP A 126 16.07 -0.90 2.96
N PHE A 127 15.51 -2.12 3.17
CA PHE A 127 16.23 -3.36 2.92
C PHE A 127 16.65 -3.50 1.45
N THR A 128 15.74 -3.24 0.50
CA THR A 128 16.06 -3.27 -0.95
C THR A 128 17.09 -2.22 -1.34
N THR A 129 17.22 -1.13 -0.56
CA THR A 129 18.28 -0.14 -0.75
C THR A 129 19.64 -0.67 -0.33
N ARG A 130 19.70 -1.36 0.81
CA ARG A 130 20.94 -1.96 1.33
C ARG A 130 21.39 -3.18 0.52
N TYR A 131 20.44 -3.95 0.00
CA TYR A 131 20.67 -5.20 -0.74
C TYR A 131 19.92 -5.20 -2.08
N PRO A 132 20.37 -4.42 -3.08
CA PRO A 132 19.64 -4.21 -4.34
C PRO A 132 19.53 -5.47 -5.22
N ASP A 133 20.39 -6.47 -5.01
CA ASP A 133 20.35 -7.76 -5.72
C ASP A 133 19.22 -8.69 -5.21
N TYR A 134 18.46 -8.26 -4.20
CA TYR A 134 17.37 -9.03 -3.61
C TYR A 134 16.01 -8.40 -3.92
N LEU A 135 15.05 -9.27 -4.18
CA LEU A 135 13.63 -8.99 -4.03
C LEU A 135 13.21 -9.36 -2.60
N VAL A 136 12.45 -8.50 -1.96
CA VAL A 136 11.82 -8.77 -0.67
C VAL A 136 10.33 -8.99 -0.92
N PHE A 137 9.74 -9.98 -0.25
CA PHE A 137 8.31 -10.24 -0.32
C PHE A 137 7.69 -10.45 1.06
N TYR A 138 6.38 -10.18 1.13
CA TYR A 138 5.57 -10.23 2.33
C TYR A 138 4.26 -10.97 2.02
N ASN A 139 3.88 -11.86 2.94
CA ASN A 139 2.56 -12.48 2.96
C ASN A 139 1.73 -11.78 4.03
N GLY A 140 0.56 -11.25 3.67
CA GLY A 140 -0.41 -10.82 4.67
C GLY A 140 -0.77 -11.95 5.64
N PRO A 141 -1.25 -11.64 6.86
CA PRO A 141 -1.52 -12.63 7.91
C PRO A 141 -2.49 -13.73 7.43
N ALA A 142 -3.46 -13.36 6.59
CA ALA A 142 -4.43 -14.26 5.97
C ALA A 142 -4.10 -14.61 4.49
N SER A 143 -2.85 -14.45 4.05
CA SER A 143 -2.43 -14.57 2.64
C SER A 143 -1.17 -15.44 2.45
N GLY A 144 -1.08 -16.52 3.22
CA GLY A 144 0.00 -17.51 3.12
C GLY A 144 1.13 -17.35 4.16
N ALA A 145 0.95 -16.47 5.16
CA ALA A 145 1.85 -16.43 6.31
C ALA A 145 1.71 -17.71 7.16
N THR A 146 2.85 -18.30 7.54
CA THR A 146 2.94 -19.47 8.44
C THR A 146 3.17 -19.06 9.90
N ALA A 147 3.70 -17.86 10.14
CA ALA A 147 3.82 -17.22 11.44
C ALA A 147 3.10 -15.86 11.45
N PRO A 148 1.76 -15.83 11.40
CA PRO A 148 1.00 -14.57 11.44
C PRO A 148 1.09 -13.87 12.81
N ASP A 149 1.60 -14.56 13.83
CA ASP A 149 1.88 -14.07 15.18
C ASP A 149 3.13 -13.19 15.27
N HIS A 150 4.07 -13.29 14.31
CA HIS A 150 5.34 -12.56 14.38
C HIS A 150 5.74 -11.93 13.05
N LEU A 151 5.82 -10.60 13.04
CA LEU A 151 6.15 -9.76 11.90
C LEU A 151 7.46 -10.16 11.22
N HIS A 152 7.36 -10.53 9.95
CA HIS A 152 8.51 -10.86 9.12
C HIS A 152 8.28 -10.61 7.63
N PHE A 153 9.39 -10.37 6.94
CA PHE A 153 9.52 -10.41 5.49
C PHE A 153 10.33 -11.65 5.08
N GLN A 154 10.32 -11.95 3.79
CA GLN A 154 11.24 -12.90 3.19
C GLN A 154 12.01 -12.22 2.07
N ALA A 155 13.24 -12.63 1.81
CA ALA A 155 14.03 -12.08 0.72
C ALA A 155 14.75 -13.17 -0.06
N ILE A 156 14.79 -12.99 -1.38
CA ILE A 156 15.44 -13.88 -2.33
C ILE A 156 16.24 -13.05 -3.34
N PRO A 157 17.28 -13.62 -3.97
CA PRO A 157 17.89 -12.98 -5.12
C PRO A 157 16.82 -12.66 -6.19
N ARG A 158 16.97 -11.51 -6.85
CA ARG A 158 16.10 -11.11 -7.96
C ARG A 158 16.07 -12.13 -9.11
N HIS A 159 15.08 -11.98 -9.98
CA HIS A 159 14.91 -12.77 -11.21
C HIS A 159 14.60 -14.25 -10.95
N HIS A 160 13.85 -14.52 -9.86
CA HIS A 160 13.46 -15.88 -9.47
C HIS A 160 11.95 -16.13 -9.56
N LEU A 161 11.16 -15.08 -9.81
CA LEU A 161 9.70 -15.14 -9.88
C LEU A 161 9.23 -14.71 -11.28
N PRO A 162 8.46 -15.52 -12.01
CA PRO A 162 7.90 -15.14 -13.31
C PRO A 162 7.13 -13.82 -13.30
N LEU A 163 6.33 -13.55 -12.26
CA LEU A 163 5.59 -12.30 -12.14
C LEU A 163 6.50 -11.09 -11.85
N GLU A 164 7.64 -11.29 -11.17
CA GLU A 164 8.64 -10.23 -10.98
C GLU A 164 9.13 -9.73 -12.34
N GLU A 165 9.57 -10.63 -13.23
CA GLU A 165 10.11 -10.28 -14.54
C GLU A 165 9.06 -9.58 -15.43
N ALA A 166 7.83 -10.10 -15.40
CA ALA A 166 6.76 -9.58 -16.23
C ALA A 166 6.32 -8.17 -15.79
N VAL A 167 6.25 -7.93 -14.47
CA VAL A 167 5.94 -6.60 -13.94
C VAL A 167 7.13 -5.65 -14.07
N ASP A 168 8.37 -6.11 -13.90
CA ASP A 168 9.57 -5.27 -14.09
C ASP A 168 9.66 -4.75 -15.53
N THR A 169 9.38 -5.62 -16.51
CA THR A 169 9.29 -5.24 -17.93
C THR A 169 8.16 -4.22 -18.16
N PHE A 170 6.98 -4.46 -17.57
CA PHE A 170 5.85 -3.54 -17.69
C PHE A 170 6.16 -2.14 -17.12
N LEU A 171 6.84 -2.06 -15.97
CA LEU A 171 7.18 -0.80 -15.31
C LEU A 171 8.20 0.08 -16.06
N ASP A 172 8.88 -0.48 -17.08
CA ASP A 172 9.72 0.29 -17.99
C ASP A 172 8.88 1.18 -18.93
N SER A 173 7.66 0.76 -19.28
CA SER A 173 6.72 1.55 -20.10
C SER A 173 5.25 1.25 -19.76
N PRO A 174 4.76 1.67 -18.57
CA PRO A 174 3.48 1.19 -18.02
C PRO A 174 2.22 1.92 -18.53
N GLY A 175 2.36 2.86 -19.47
CA GLY A 175 1.25 3.72 -19.91
C GLY A 175 0.81 4.73 -18.83
N GLU A 176 -0.47 5.09 -18.83
CA GLU A 176 -1.04 6.04 -17.88
C GLU A 176 -1.26 5.42 -16.49
N PRO A 177 -0.88 6.11 -15.39
CA PRO A 177 -1.11 5.62 -14.04
C PRO A 177 -2.59 5.75 -13.63
N LEU A 178 -3.04 4.81 -12.79
CA LEU A 178 -4.32 4.93 -12.09
C LEU A 178 -4.30 6.07 -11.06
N ALA A 179 -3.16 6.25 -10.40
CA ALA A 179 -2.99 7.27 -9.38
C ALA A 179 -1.52 7.66 -9.22
N THR A 180 -1.29 8.92 -8.82
CA THR A 180 0.05 9.42 -8.53
C THR A 180 0.08 10.17 -7.19
N VAL A 181 1.23 10.07 -6.52
CA VAL A 181 1.55 10.87 -5.32
C VAL A 181 3.01 11.27 -5.41
N LYS A 182 3.26 12.56 -5.64
CA LYS A 182 4.59 13.14 -5.83
C LYS A 182 5.35 12.44 -6.94
N ASP A 183 6.43 11.73 -6.60
CA ASP A 183 7.26 10.96 -7.51
C ASP A 183 6.82 9.50 -7.66
N ALA A 184 5.74 9.09 -6.98
CA ALA A 184 5.21 7.72 -7.05
C ALA A 184 4.04 7.62 -8.04
N SER A 185 3.96 6.49 -8.73
CA SER A 185 2.88 6.14 -9.65
C SER A 185 2.41 4.72 -9.43
N LEU A 186 1.11 4.48 -9.57
CA LEU A 186 0.44 3.20 -9.40
C LEU A 186 -0.31 2.85 -10.68
N TYR A 187 -0.20 1.59 -11.09
CA TYR A 187 -0.73 1.06 -12.32
C TYR A 187 -1.46 -0.26 -12.06
N ARG A 188 -2.47 -0.55 -12.89
CA ARG A 188 -3.03 -1.89 -13.02
C ARG A 188 -2.14 -2.69 -13.99
N TYR A 189 -1.57 -3.80 -13.52
CA TYR A 189 -0.90 -4.74 -14.41
C TYR A 189 -1.96 -5.59 -15.13
N PRO A 190 -1.97 -5.65 -16.48
CA PRO A 190 -3.05 -6.29 -17.23
C PRO A 190 -2.90 -7.81 -17.39
N GLY A 191 -1.75 -8.39 -17.02
CA GLY A 191 -1.45 -9.80 -17.25
C GLY A 191 -1.65 -10.69 -16.03
N PHE A 192 -1.55 -12.00 -16.26
CA PHE A 192 -1.56 -13.05 -15.24
C PHE A 192 -2.90 -13.26 -14.53
N VAL A 193 -3.26 -12.42 -13.56
CA VAL A 193 -4.49 -12.59 -12.76
C VAL A 193 -5.07 -11.22 -12.40
N ASN A 194 -6.33 -11.21 -11.98
CA ASN A 194 -6.94 -10.00 -11.43
C ASN A 194 -6.24 -9.56 -10.13
N GLY A 195 -6.24 -8.25 -9.88
CA GLY A 195 -5.73 -7.66 -8.64
C GLY A 195 -4.21 -7.49 -8.58
N VAL A 196 -3.51 -7.56 -9.71
CA VAL A 196 -2.08 -7.21 -9.77
C VAL A 196 -1.92 -5.70 -9.97
N PHE A 197 -1.40 -5.02 -8.95
CA PHE A 197 -1.09 -3.59 -8.99
C PHE A 197 0.40 -3.38 -8.93
N ALA A 198 0.94 -2.59 -9.85
CA ALA A 198 2.36 -2.26 -9.93
C ALA A 198 2.59 -0.80 -9.51
N LEU A 199 3.65 -0.56 -8.77
CA LEU A 199 4.01 0.76 -8.27
C LEU A 199 5.48 1.03 -8.53
N LYS A 200 5.81 2.29 -8.81
CA LYS A 200 7.19 2.76 -8.86
C LYS A 200 7.35 4.16 -8.29
N ALA A 201 8.51 4.46 -7.71
CA ALA A 201 8.85 5.78 -7.19
C ALA A 201 10.36 5.96 -7.04
N THR A 202 10.81 7.20 -6.85
CA THR A 202 12.21 7.51 -6.50
C THR A 202 12.41 7.65 -4.99
N THR A 203 11.33 7.82 -4.22
CA THR A 203 11.36 7.93 -2.76
C THR A 203 10.47 6.91 -2.08
N THR A 204 10.96 6.34 -0.98
CA THR A 204 10.18 5.37 -0.19
C THR A 204 8.93 5.99 0.44
N LYS A 205 8.97 7.29 0.77
CA LYS A 205 7.85 8.00 1.40
C LYS A 205 6.66 8.08 0.46
N SER A 206 6.88 8.48 -0.80
CA SER A 206 5.83 8.60 -1.79
C SER A 206 5.29 7.21 -2.18
N LEU A 207 6.17 6.23 -2.38
CA LEU A 207 5.77 4.85 -2.67
C LEU A 207 4.91 4.26 -1.55
N ALA A 208 5.32 4.45 -0.29
CA ALA A 208 4.57 3.95 0.85
C ALA A 208 3.20 4.62 1.01
N LYS A 209 3.11 5.95 0.79
CA LYS A 209 1.81 6.64 0.78
C LYS A 209 0.86 6.04 -0.25
N LEU A 210 1.36 5.78 -1.46
CA LEU A 210 0.57 5.25 -2.56
C LEU A 210 0.14 3.80 -2.32
N PHE A 211 1.06 2.97 -1.79
CA PHE A 211 0.76 1.61 -1.36
C PHE A 211 -0.29 1.56 -0.25
N TYR A 212 -0.17 2.37 0.80
CA TYR A 212 -1.18 2.41 1.86
C TYR A 212 -2.55 2.85 1.35
N ARG A 213 -2.58 3.79 0.39
CA ARG A 213 -3.83 4.18 -0.25
C ARG A 213 -4.46 3.03 -1.05
N LEU A 214 -3.65 2.22 -1.73
CA LEU A 214 -4.14 1.01 -2.40
C LEU A 214 -4.78 0.04 -1.39
N LEU A 215 -4.16 -0.16 -0.22
CA LEU A 215 -4.76 -0.97 0.85
C LEU A 215 -6.07 -0.38 1.38
N ASP A 216 -6.13 0.94 1.59
CA ASP A 216 -7.36 1.64 2.03
C ASP A 216 -8.50 1.53 1.01
N CYS A 217 -8.19 1.33 -0.27
CA CYS A 217 -9.18 1.13 -1.33
C CYS A 217 -9.63 -0.34 -1.47
N THR A 218 -8.99 -1.25 -0.74
CA THR A 218 -9.27 -2.68 -0.77
C THR A 218 -10.17 -3.06 0.41
N ASP A 219 -11.21 -3.84 0.15
CA ASP A 219 -12.10 -4.29 1.20
C ASP A 219 -11.38 -5.26 2.16
N ARG A 220 -11.80 -5.21 3.42
CA ARG A 220 -11.29 -6.06 4.50
C ARG A 220 -12.43 -6.90 5.05
N THR A 221 -12.16 -8.17 5.31
CA THR A 221 -13.13 -8.98 6.06
C THR A 221 -13.14 -8.54 7.51
N GLU A 222 -14.29 -8.62 8.17
CA GLU A 222 -14.41 -8.30 9.60
C GLU A 222 -13.42 -9.13 10.44
N GLY A 223 -12.75 -8.48 11.39
CA GLY A 223 -11.70 -9.10 12.21
C GLY A 223 -10.29 -9.11 11.59
N GLU A 224 -10.14 -8.77 10.30
CA GLU A 224 -8.82 -8.67 9.66
C GLU A 224 -8.14 -7.33 9.94
N ILE A 225 -6.85 -7.38 10.29
CA ILE A 225 -6.03 -6.19 10.56
C ILE A 225 -5.71 -5.43 9.25
N GLU A 226 -5.50 -6.18 8.16
CA GLU A 226 -5.18 -5.68 6.83
C GLU A 226 -5.89 -6.52 5.76
N PRO A 227 -6.13 -5.99 4.54
CA PRO A 227 -6.72 -6.79 3.46
C PRO A 227 -5.79 -7.96 3.10
N LYS A 228 -6.33 -8.96 2.41
CA LYS A 228 -5.53 -10.09 1.96
C LYS A 228 -4.71 -9.70 0.73
N PHE A 229 -3.39 -9.82 0.79
CA PHE A 229 -2.50 -9.56 -0.34
C PHE A 229 -1.14 -10.26 -0.18
N ASN A 230 -0.42 -10.36 -1.29
CA ASN A 230 1.03 -10.60 -1.33
C ASN A 230 1.72 -9.37 -1.88
N LEU A 231 2.83 -8.96 -1.27
CA LEU A 231 3.58 -7.74 -1.59
C LEU A 231 5.02 -8.09 -1.94
N TYR A 232 5.57 -7.45 -2.97
CA TYR A 232 6.92 -7.68 -3.47
C TYR A 232 7.58 -6.35 -3.75
N ALA A 233 8.83 -6.17 -3.33
CA ALA A 233 9.58 -4.94 -3.53
C ALA A 233 11.03 -5.22 -3.92
N TYR A 234 11.56 -4.41 -4.83
CA TYR A 234 12.93 -4.48 -5.31
C TYR A 234 13.37 -3.13 -5.87
N ARG A 235 14.64 -3.01 -6.26
CA ARG A 235 15.17 -1.81 -6.93
C ARG A 235 15.68 -2.12 -8.33
N LYS A 236 15.54 -1.12 -9.21
CA LYS A 236 16.14 -1.08 -10.54
C LYS A 236 16.59 0.35 -10.82
N GLU A 237 17.86 0.53 -11.17
CA GLU A 237 18.40 1.82 -11.64
C GLU A 237 18.08 3.03 -10.75
N GLY A 238 18.12 2.85 -9.43
CA GLY A 238 17.81 3.92 -8.48
C GLY A 238 16.32 4.09 -8.15
N GLU A 239 15.41 3.44 -8.90
CA GLU A 239 13.97 3.43 -8.66
C GLU A 239 13.58 2.31 -7.68
N TYR A 240 12.59 2.59 -6.83
CA TYR A 240 11.89 1.58 -6.05
C TYR A 240 10.74 1.05 -6.89
N ARG A 241 10.69 -0.28 -7.06
CA ARG A 241 9.60 -0.97 -7.76
C ARG A 241 8.91 -1.91 -6.80
N THR A 242 7.60 -2.00 -6.92
CA THR A 242 6.77 -2.82 -6.05
C THR A 242 5.61 -3.36 -6.85
N PHE A 243 5.19 -4.57 -6.55
CA PHE A 243 3.90 -5.05 -7.01
C PHE A 243 3.15 -5.75 -5.88
N VAL A 244 1.83 -5.70 -5.98
CA VAL A 244 0.89 -6.26 -5.02
C VAL A 244 -0.04 -7.17 -5.79
N VAL A 245 -0.28 -8.37 -5.26
CA VAL A 245 -1.34 -9.25 -5.74
C VAL A 245 -2.42 -9.30 -4.68
N MET A 246 -3.58 -8.73 -4.99
CA MET A 246 -4.74 -8.73 -4.10
C MET A 246 -5.38 -10.11 -4.06
N ARG A 247 -5.73 -10.54 -2.85
CA ARG A 247 -6.21 -11.89 -2.56
C ARG A 247 -7.64 -11.85 -2.04
N SER A 248 -8.43 -12.86 -2.38
CA SER A 248 -9.77 -13.07 -1.82
C SER A 248 -9.74 -14.11 -0.69
N ARG A 249 -8.84 -15.11 -0.80
CA ARG A 249 -8.74 -16.25 0.12
C ARG A 249 -7.31 -16.70 0.35
N LYS A 250 -7.07 -17.34 1.50
CA LYS A 250 -5.76 -17.92 1.86
C LYS A 250 -5.40 -19.12 0.98
N ARG A 251 -6.36 -20.02 0.74
CA ARG A 251 -6.21 -21.31 0.05
C ARG A 251 -7.39 -21.51 -0.92
N SER A 252 -7.17 -22.25 -2.00
CA SER A 252 -8.24 -22.69 -2.91
C SER A 252 -9.08 -23.79 -2.27
N HIS A 253 -10.22 -24.12 -2.87
CA HIS A 253 -11.07 -25.21 -2.37
C HIS A 253 -10.33 -26.55 -2.34
N HIS A 254 -9.42 -26.79 -3.30
CA HIS A 254 -8.62 -28.01 -3.40
C HIS A 254 -7.86 -28.36 -2.11
N TYR A 255 -7.48 -27.38 -1.29
CA TYR A 255 -6.79 -27.68 -0.03
C TYR A 255 -7.68 -28.40 0.99
N TYR A 256 -9.00 -28.17 0.90
CA TYR A 256 -9.99 -28.70 1.82
C TYR A 256 -10.75 -29.89 1.26
N SER A 257 -10.59 -30.21 -0.03
CA SER A 257 -11.20 -31.38 -0.64
C SER A 257 -10.44 -32.67 -0.30
N GLU A 258 -11.10 -33.80 -0.57
CA GLU A 258 -10.55 -35.15 -0.40
C GLU A 258 -10.42 -35.85 -1.76
N GLY A 259 -9.60 -36.90 -1.83
CA GLY A 259 -9.43 -37.70 -3.04
C GLY A 259 -8.69 -36.96 -4.16
N GLN A 260 -9.11 -37.19 -5.42
CA GLN A 260 -8.37 -36.72 -6.61
C GLN A 260 -8.29 -35.19 -6.72
N ASP A 261 -9.26 -34.48 -6.16
CA ASP A 261 -9.33 -33.02 -6.19
C ASP A 261 -8.35 -32.35 -5.20
N HIS A 262 -7.91 -33.08 -4.17
CA HIS A 262 -7.14 -32.53 -3.05
C HIS A 262 -5.74 -32.02 -3.44
N LEU A 263 -5.43 -30.73 -3.31
CA LEU A 263 -4.08 -30.17 -3.46
C LEU A 263 -3.51 -29.70 -2.12
N THR A 264 -2.31 -30.13 -1.74
CA THR A 264 -1.59 -29.58 -0.57
C THR A 264 -0.86 -28.26 -0.90
N ILE A 265 -0.99 -27.76 -2.13
CA ILE A 265 -0.49 -26.43 -2.50
C ILE A 265 -1.30 -25.37 -1.74
N SER A 266 -0.63 -24.65 -0.82
CA SER A 266 -1.21 -23.57 -0.03
C SER A 266 -0.60 -22.23 -0.49
N PRO A 267 -1.24 -21.48 -1.40
CA PRO A 267 -0.59 -20.38 -2.12
C PRO A 267 -0.08 -19.26 -1.23
N GLY A 268 1.25 -19.16 -1.12
CA GLY A 268 1.97 -18.00 -0.58
C GLY A 268 2.57 -17.15 -1.70
N ALA A 269 3.43 -16.20 -1.33
CA ALA A 269 4.03 -15.28 -2.27
C ALA A 269 4.85 -15.95 -3.40
N ALA A 270 5.44 -17.13 -3.16
CA ALA A 270 6.12 -17.86 -4.23
C ALA A 270 5.12 -18.34 -5.30
N ASP A 271 4.05 -19.01 -4.87
CA ASP A 271 3.01 -19.59 -5.74
C ASP A 271 2.29 -18.49 -6.53
N ILE A 272 1.90 -17.42 -5.83
CA ILE A 272 1.21 -16.26 -6.41
C ILE A 272 2.08 -15.48 -7.39
N ALA A 273 3.40 -15.63 -7.34
CA ALA A 273 4.30 -15.02 -8.31
C ALA A 273 4.78 -15.99 -9.41
N GLY A 274 4.13 -17.17 -9.53
CA GLY A 274 4.36 -18.13 -10.61
C GLY A 274 5.35 -19.25 -10.28
N VAL A 275 5.69 -19.46 -9.01
CA VAL A 275 6.54 -20.57 -8.54
C VAL A 275 5.75 -21.43 -7.55
N PHE A 276 5.02 -22.41 -8.07
CA PHE A 276 4.19 -23.31 -7.29
C PHE A 276 5.03 -24.34 -6.55
N VAL A 277 4.74 -24.57 -5.28
CA VAL A 277 5.50 -25.49 -4.43
C VAL A 277 4.63 -26.68 -4.03
N ALA A 278 4.91 -27.84 -4.63
CA ALA A 278 4.24 -29.10 -4.33
C ALA A 278 5.07 -29.91 -3.30
N PRO A 279 4.60 -30.09 -2.05
CA PRO A 279 5.31 -30.92 -1.08
C PRO A 279 5.16 -32.42 -1.39
N PHE A 280 4.08 -32.82 -2.06
CA PHE A 280 3.83 -34.20 -2.45
C PHE A 280 4.02 -34.41 -3.94
N ARG A 281 4.46 -35.62 -4.31
CA ARG A 281 4.70 -35.97 -5.70
C ARG A 281 3.40 -36.01 -6.51
N GLU A 282 2.31 -36.43 -5.88
CA GLU A 282 0.99 -36.47 -6.49
C GLU A 282 0.56 -35.09 -7.00
N ASP A 283 0.63 -34.05 -6.15
CA ASP A 283 0.39 -32.66 -6.53
C ASP A 283 1.25 -32.18 -7.70
N PHE A 284 2.54 -32.54 -7.67
CA PHE A 284 3.47 -32.20 -8.74
C PHE A 284 3.13 -32.88 -10.07
N ASP A 285 2.75 -34.15 -10.03
CA ASP A 285 2.45 -34.95 -11.21
C ASP A 285 1.11 -34.52 -11.82
N LYS A 286 0.08 -34.22 -11.00
CA LYS A 286 -1.26 -33.82 -11.48
C LYS A 286 -1.40 -32.35 -11.89
N ALA A 287 -0.48 -31.48 -11.50
CA ALA A 287 -0.57 -30.06 -11.84
C ALA A 287 -0.67 -29.84 -13.36
N THR A 288 -1.65 -29.06 -13.81
CA THR A 288 -1.76 -28.61 -15.21
C THR A 288 -1.88 -27.09 -15.25
N PRO A 289 -1.65 -26.45 -16.40
CA PRO A 289 -1.94 -25.02 -16.58
C PRO A 289 -3.32 -24.59 -16.09
N GLU A 290 -4.34 -25.36 -16.43
CA GLU A 290 -5.74 -25.08 -16.12
C GLU A 290 -6.00 -25.22 -14.62
N LEU A 291 -5.47 -26.28 -13.99
CA LEU A 291 -5.62 -26.50 -12.55
C LEU A 291 -4.95 -25.38 -11.74
N LEU A 292 -3.73 -25.01 -12.12
CA LEU A 292 -3.00 -23.94 -11.43
C LEU A 292 -3.63 -22.56 -11.69
N GLY A 293 -4.14 -22.32 -12.90
CA GLY A 293 -4.87 -21.09 -13.24
C GLY A 293 -6.19 -20.96 -12.48
N GLY A 294 -6.94 -22.06 -12.35
CA GLY A 294 -8.15 -22.13 -11.51
C GLY A 294 -7.85 -21.86 -10.04
N LEU A 295 -6.80 -22.52 -9.50
CA LEU A 295 -6.32 -22.29 -8.14
C LEU A 295 -5.98 -20.81 -7.91
N LEU A 296 -5.26 -20.16 -8.84
CA LEU A 296 -4.94 -18.74 -8.72
C LEU A 296 -6.21 -17.87 -8.73
N THR A 297 -7.12 -18.12 -9.67
CA THR A 297 -8.37 -17.38 -9.81
C THR A 297 -9.21 -17.41 -8.53
N GLU A 298 -9.25 -18.55 -7.84
CA GLU A 298 -10.00 -18.69 -6.59
C GLU A 298 -9.39 -17.96 -5.39
N VAL A 299 -8.08 -17.73 -5.41
CA VAL A 299 -7.38 -17.11 -4.28
C VAL A 299 -7.06 -15.65 -4.50
N THR A 300 -7.13 -15.15 -5.73
CA THR A 300 -7.07 -13.73 -6.07
C THR A 300 -8.46 -13.10 -6.07
N ILE A 301 -8.51 -11.78 -6.03
CA ILE A 301 -9.78 -11.05 -6.16
C ILE A 301 -10.39 -11.23 -7.55
N ASP A 302 -11.71 -11.07 -7.65
CA ASP A 302 -12.40 -11.11 -8.94
C ASP A 302 -12.33 -9.76 -9.70
N ALA A 303 -12.92 -9.74 -10.90
CA ALA A 303 -12.93 -8.55 -11.75
C ALA A 303 -13.77 -7.40 -11.17
N HIS A 304 -14.83 -7.71 -10.40
CA HIS A 304 -15.68 -6.72 -9.77
C HIS A 304 -14.94 -6.05 -8.60
N GLU A 305 -14.33 -6.84 -7.72
CA GLU A 305 -13.46 -6.35 -6.64
C GLU A 305 -12.33 -5.48 -7.18
N GLN A 306 -11.65 -5.91 -8.25
CA GLN A 306 -10.61 -5.10 -8.89
C GLN A 306 -11.18 -3.77 -9.42
N SER A 307 -12.32 -3.81 -10.11
CA SER A 307 -12.99 -2.61 -10.63
C SER A 307 -13.38 -1.65 -9.51
N MET A 308 -13.78 -2.16 -8.35
CA MET A 308 -14.09 -1.34 -7.17
C MET A 308 -12.86 -0.66 -6.59
N ILE A 309 -11.71 -1.36 -6.54
CA ILE A 309 -10.43 -0.75 -6.14
C ILE A 309 -10.04 0.36 -7.12
N GLU A 310 -10.07 0.08 -8.42
CA GLU A 310 -9.74 1.05 -9.48
C GLU A 310 -10.66 2.27 -9.42
N TRP A 311 -11.96 2.07 -9.22
CA TRP A 311 -12.93 3.15 -9.03
C TRP A 311 -12.60 3.97 -7.78
N ARG A 312 -12.29 3.36 -6.63
CA ARG A 312 -11.94 4.10 -5.39
C ARG A 312 -10.64 4.91 -5.54
N LEU A 313 -9.70 4.44 -6.36
CA LEU A 313 -8.44 5.12 -6.67
C LEU A 313 -8.64 6.29 -7.65
N THR A 314 -9.56 6.17 -8.59
CA THR A 314 -9.76 7.13 -9.69
C THR A 314 -11.01 8.02 -9.53
N ARG A 315 -11.81 7.80 -8.48
CA ARG A 315 -13.06 8.51 -8.24
C ARG A 315 -12.84 10.03 -8.26
N ARG A 316 -13.74 10.72 -8.96
CA ARG A 316 -13.81 12.17 -8.95
C ARG A 316 -14.85 12.63 -7.95
N GLN A 317 -14.70 13.86 -7.49
CA GLN A 317 -15.62 14.53 -6.57
C GLN A 317 -16.08 15.86 -7.17
N PRO A 318 -17.32 16.31 -6.92
CA PRO A 318 -17.76 17.64 -7.31
C PRO A 318 -16.89 18.72 -6.64
N LEU A 319 -16.55 19.77 -7.37
CA LEU A 319 -15.96 20.96 -6.79
C LEU A 319 -17.05 21.83 -6.16
N ILE A 320 -16.76 22.36 -4.98
CA ILE A 320 -17.59 23.33 -4.27
C ILE A 320 -16.79 24.62 -4.03
N SER A 321 -17.49 25.73 -3.87
CA SER A 321 -16.92 27.03 -3.54
C SER A 321 -17.41 27.46 -2.17
N VAL A 322 -16.49 27.61 -1.22
CA VAL A 322 -16.78 27.94 0.18
C VAL A 322 -16.11 29.26 0.52
N GLY A 323 -16.90 30.28 0.87
CA GLY A 323 -16.37 31.54 1.41
C GLY A 323 -15.73 31.29 2.77
N ILE A 324 -14.49 31.75 2.96
CA ILE A 324 -13.73 31.56 4.20
C ILE A 324 -13.75 32.83 5.05
N LEU A 325 -13.33 33.96 4.47
CA LEU A 325 -13.25 35.23 5.17
C LEU A 325 -13.49 36.39 4.20
N SER A 326 -14.10 37.46 4.71
CA SER A 326 -14.32 38.69 3.96
C SER A 326 -13.68 39.87 4.70
N ALA A 327 -12.90 40.67 3.98
CA ALA A 327 -12.22 41.85 4.53
C ALA A 327 -11.87 42.86 3.42
N ARG A 328 -11.58 44.10 3.80
CA ARG A 328 -11.05 45.12 2.89
C ARG A 328 -9.64 44.79 2.39
N GLU A 329 -8.89 44.00 3.16
CA GLU A 329 -7.54 43.55 2.85
C GLU A 329 -7.39 42.10 3.33
N ILE A 330 -6.83 41.22 2.47
CA ILE A 330 -6.57 39.82 2.82
C ILE A 330 -5.12 39.49 2.49
N VAL A 331 -4.43 38.89 3.46
CA VAL A 331 -3.07 38.36 3.32
C VAL A 331 -3.13 36.85 3.11
N PHE A 332 -2.42 36.36 2.10
CA PHE A 332 -2.42 34.95 1.69
C PHE A 332 -1.03 34.50 1.21
N GLU A 333 -0.81 33.19 1.16
CA GLU A 333 0.38 32.59 0.54
C GLU A 333 -0.05 31.49 -0.43
N ILE A 334 0.57 31.41 -1.61
CA ILE A 334 0.46 30.24 -2.49
C ILE A 334 1.69 29.36 -2.24
N ILE A 335 1.48 28.13 -1.78
CA ILE A 335 2.57 27.28 -1.31
C ILE A 335 3.49 26.86 -2.47
N SER A 336 2.94 26.70 -3.67
CA SER A 336 3.68 26.19 -4.83
C SER A 336 4.61 27.22 -5.48
N ASP A 337 4.33 28.53 -5.35
CA ASP A 337 5.15 29.57 -5.98
C ASP A 337 6.32 30.01 -5.08
N GLY A 338 6.23 29.78 -3.77
CA GLY A 338 7.26 30.15 -2.80
C GLY A 338 7.45 31.67 -2.64
N ALA A 339 6.49 32.49 -3.10
CA ALA A 339 6.56 33.95 -3.03
C ALA A 339 6.33 34.50 -1.61
N GLY A 340 5.90 33.65 -0.68
CA GLY A 340 5.59 34.03 0.70
C GLY A 340 4.30 34.85 0.82
N PRO A 341 4.14 35.63 1.90
CA PRO A 341 2.95 36.46 2.14
C PRO A 341 2.71 37.51 1.06
N GLN A 342 1.54 37.43 0.45
CA GLN A 342 1.01 38.33 -0.57
C GLN A 342 -0.29 38.96 -0.08
N ARG A 343 -0.75 40.01 -0.76
CA ARG A 343 -1.90 40.80 -0.32
C ARG A 343 -2.80 41.22 -1.48
N VAL A 344 -4.09 41.10 -1.26
CA VAL A 344 -5.15 41.71 -2.07
C VAL A 344 -5.88 42.77 -1.25
N SER A 345 -6.29 43.87 -1.89
CA SER A 345 -7.08 44.92 -1.24
C SER A 345 -8.23 45.39 -2.11
N TRP A 346 -9.34 45.77 -1.48
CA TRP A 346 -10.49 46.30 -2.18
C TRP A 346 -10.17 47.71 -2.69
N CYS A 347 -10.50 48.00 -3.95
CA CYS A 347 -10.36 49.33 -4.56
C CYS A 347 -11.45 49.54 -5.61
N ASP A 348 -12.35 50.50 -5.38
CA ASP A 348 -13.41 50.92 -6.31
C ASP A 348 -14.22 49.76 -6.90
N GLY A 349 -14.71 48.87 -6.02
CA GLY A 349 -15.51 47.70 -6.41
C GLY A 349 -14.71 46.56 -7.05
N ARG A 350 -13.37 46.67 -7.11
CA ARG A 350 -12.47 45.67 -7.70
C ARG A 350 -11.38 45.23 -6.72
N ILE A 351 -10.66 44.17 -7.11
CA ILE A 351 -9.56 43.58 -6.36
C ILE A 351 -8.26 44.20 -6.86
N ALA A 352 -7.55 44.94 -6.01
CA ALA A 352 -6.21 45.42 -6.29
C ALA A 352 -5.17 44.35 -5.88
N TYR A 353 -4.31 43.97 -6.82
CA TYR A 353 -3.24 42.99 -6.62
C TYR A 353 -2.08 43.26 -7.57
N ASN A 354 -0.84 43.31 -7.05
CA ASN A 354 0.38 43.60 -7.82
C ASN A 354 0.27 44.83 -8.76
N GLY A 355 -0.43 45.87 -8.31
CA GLY A 355 -0.60 47.12 -9.06
C GLY A 355 -1.66 47.09 -10.17
N MET A 356 -2.42 46.01 -10.30
CA MET A 356 -3.53 45.89 -11.26
C MET A 356 -4.87 45.68 -10.55
N LEU A 357 -5.97 46.00 -11.24
CA LEU A 357 -7.33 45.79 -10.77
C LEU A 357 -7.98 44.60 -11.49
N TYR A 358 -8.63 43.73 -10.73
CA TYR A 358 -9.30 42.52 -11.21
C TYR A 358 -10.74 42.49 -10.73
N ASP A 359 -11.65 41.97 -11.56
CA ASP A 359 -13.02 41.66 -11.12
C ASP A 359 -13.05 40.36 -10.30
N GLU A 360 -12.17 39.43 -10.65
CA GLU A 360 -11.97 38.14 -9.99
C GLU A 360 -10.49 37.76 -10.10
N LEU A 361 -9.95 37.15 -9.05
CA LEU A 361 -8.57 36.63 -9.04
C LEU A 361 -8.59 35.16 -8.64
N TYR A 362 -8.03 34.29 -9.49
CA TYR A 362 -8.03 32.84 -9.30
C TYR A 362 -6.62 32.27 -9.28
N PHE A 363 -6.31 31.51 -8.24
CA PHE A 363 -5.06 30.78 -8.06
C PHE A 363 -5.37 29.28 -8.08
N ASP A 364 -4.93 28.61 -9.15
CA ASP A 364 -5.18 27.19 -9.34
C ASP A 364 -4.34 26.32 -8.39
N SER A 365 -4.88 25.17 -8.00
CA SER A 365 -4.21 24.24 -7.10
C SER A 365 -3.25 23.36 -7.88
N VAL A 366 -1.95 23.55 -7.69
CA VAL A 366 -0.93 22.67 -8.26
C VAL A 366 -0.60 21.56 -7.26
N THR A 367 -1.44 20.53 -7.20
CA THR A 367 -1.20 19.37 -6.31
C THR A 367 -0.51 18.24 -7.05
N ARG A 368 0.55 17.67 -6.47
CA ARG A 368 1.26 16.50 -7.04
C ARG A 368 0.61 15.16 -6.66
N SER A 369 -0.64 15.16 -6.21
CA SER A 369 -1.34 13.99 -5.67
C SER A 369 -2.73 13.92 -6.27
N THR A 370 -3.07 12.78 -6.87
CA THR A 370 -4.44 12.53 -7.37
C THR A 370 -5.37 11.94 -6.31
N LEU A 371 -4.84 11.62 -5.12
CA LEU A 371 -5.53 10.81 -4.11
C LEU A 371 -5.93 11.58 -2.85
N PHE A 372 -5.17 12.59 -2.50
CA PHE A 372 -5.38 13.43 -1.33
C PHE A 372 -5.19 14.89 -1.71
N ALA A 373 -6.09 15.74 -1.22
CA ALA A 373 -5.90 17.17 -1.21
C ALA A 373 -4.69 17.51 -0.32
N GLU A 374 -3.60 17.97 -0.93
CA GLU A 374 -2.49 18.58 -0.19
C GLU A 374 -2.78 20.07 -0.02
N ALA A 375 -2.28 20.65 1.08
CA ALA A 375 -2.39 22.09 1.30
C ALA A 375 -1.67 22.83 0.14
N SER A 376 -2.37 23.80 -0.44
CA SER A 376 -1.97 24.56 -1.62
C SER A 376 -1.84 26.04 -1.32
N PHE A 377 -2.58 26.57 -0.34
CA PHE A 377 -2.50 27.97 0.06
C PHE A 377 -2.69 28.17 1.57
N ILE A 378 -2.29 29.34 2.04
CA ILE A 378 -2.40 29.79 3.43
C ILE A 378 -3.21 31.07 3.44
N LEU A 379 -4.14 31.21 4.40
CA LEU A 379 -4.79 32.47 4.70
C LEU A 379 -4.41 32.90 6.13
N HIS A 380 -4.06 34.17 6.27
CA HIS A 380 -3.78 34.77 7.56
C HIS A 380 -5.04 35.40 8.14
N ASP A 381 -5.06 35.55 9.47
CA ASP A 381 -6.13 36.23 10.20
C ASP A 381 -7.55 35.69 9.94
N VAL A 382 -7.67 34.39 9.65
CA VAL A 382 -8.97 33.73 9.50
C VAL A 382 -9.69 33.76 10.84
N VAL A 383 -10.89 34.35 10.85
CA VAL A 383 -11.71 34.48 12.06
C VAL A 383 -12.42 33.16 12.34
N ILE A 384 -12.17 32.58 13.51
CA ILE A 384 -12.81 31.36 13.99
C ILE A 384 -13.67 31.70 15.21
N GLY A 385 -14.88 31.13 15.28
CA GLY A 385 -15.84 31.43 16.34
C GLY A 385 -16.49 32.79 16.18
N LYS A 386 -16.82 33.19 14.94
CA LYS A 386 -17.46 34.47 14.64
C LYS A 386 -18.73 34.63 15.50
N ASP A 387 -18.83 35.75 16.19
CA ASP A 387 -19.95 36.10 17.09
C ASP A 387 -20.06 35.23 18.36
N PHE A 388 -18.97 34.52 18.74
CA PHE A 388 -18.83 33.81 20.01
C PHE A 388 -17.77 34.47 20.91
N HIS A 389 -17.88 34.24 22.23
CA HIS A 389 -16.98 34.82 23.25
C HIS A 389 -15.50 34.39 23.15
N TRP A 390 -15.20 33.36 22.35
CA TRP A 390 -13.86 32.82 22.14
C TRP A 390 -13.32 33.11 20.72
N GLN A 391 -13.90 34.09 20.02
CA GLN A 391 -13.48 34.49 18.68
C GLN A 391 -11.97 34.76 18.62
N GLN A 392 -11.30 34.16 17.65
CA GLN A 392 -9.85 34.32 17.47
C GLN A 392 -9.46 34.34 16.00
N LYS A 393 -8.35 34.99 15.70
CA LYS A 393 -7.73 34.99 14.37
C LYS A 393 -6.64 33.93 14.31
N ARG A 394 -6.63 33.11 13.25
CA ARG A 394 -5.63 32.07 13.04
C ARG A 394 -5.13 32.06 11.61
N THR A 395 -3.84 31.77 11.45
CA THR A 395 -3.27 31.37 10.17
C THR A 395 -3.66 29.92 9.89
N LEU A 396 -4.37 29.68 8.79
CA LEU A 396 -4.86 28.36 8.41
C LEU A 396 -4.37 27.97 7.02
N LYS A 397 -4.17 26.67 6.83
CA LYS A 397 -3.75 26.07 5.55
C LYS A 397 -4.93 25.36 4.93
N PHE A 398 -5.11 25.53 3.63
CA PHE A 398 -6.22 24.99 2.88
C PHE A 398 -5.72 24.21 1.68
N ALA A 399 -6.49 23.20 1.29
CA ALA A 399 -6.31 22.48 0.03
C ALA A 399 -7.28 23.01 -1.03
N GLY A 400 -7.05 22.67 -2.30
CA GLY A 400 -7.84 23.17 -3.43
C GLY A 400 -7.38 24.55 -3.91
N SER A 401 -8.16 25.18 -4.77
CA SER A 401 -7.81 26.45 -5.39
C SER A 401 -8.30 27.63 -4.54
N LEU A 402 -7.65 28.78 -4.65
CA LEU A 402 -8.03 30.02 -3.98
C LEU A 402 -8.59 31.00 -5.01
N LYS A 403 -9.79 31.52 -4.73
CA LYS A 403 -10.46 32.52 -5.55
C LYS A 403 -10.79 33.73 -4.69
N PHE A 404 -10.58 34.93 -5.21
CA PHE A 404 -11.04 36.16 -4.60
C PHE A 404 -12.16 36.77 -5.44
N ILE A 405 -13.23 37.17 -4.77
CA ILE A 405 -14.38 37.88 -5.36
C ILE A 405 -14.70 39.14 -4.55
N VAL A 406 -15.45 40.06 -5.12
CA VAL A 406 -15.98 41.24 -4.42
C VAL A 406 -17.45 41.02 -4.07
N GLU A 407 -17.80 41.14 -2.80
CA GLU A 407 -19.17 41.08 -2.27
C GLU A 407 -19.29 42.10 -1.13
N ASP A 408 -20.40 42.85 -1.07
CA ASP A 408 -20.70 43.83 -0.01
C ASP A 408 -19.54 44.82 0.30
N ASP A 409 -18.95 45.41 -0.75
CA ASP A 409 -17.80 46.33 -0.67
C ASP A 409 -16.56 45.75 0.05
N MET A 410 -16.44 44.43 0.09
CA MET A 410 -15.32 43.69 0.67
C MET A 410 -14.80 42.66 -0.32
N ILE A 411 -13.56 42.21 -0.11
CA ILE A 411 -13.02 41.03 -0.80
C ILE A 411 -13.40 39.82 0.03
N THR A 412 -13.92 38.77 -0.61
CA THR A 412 -14.14 37.46 -0.02
C THR A 412 -13.14 36.47 -0.58
N ALA A 413 -12.38 35.81 0.31
CA ALA A 413 -11.57 34.64 -0.03
C ALA A 413 -12.46 33.40 -0.12
N VAL A 414 -12.45 32.74 -1.26
CA VAL A 414 -13.26 31.58 -1.59
C VAL A 414 -12.36 30.38 -1.86
N ASN A 415 -12.53 29.31 -1.10
CA ASN A 415 -11.87 28.05 -1.35
C ASN A 415 -12.69 27.21 -2.32
N CYS A 416 -12.07 26.89 -3.45
CA CYS A 416 -12.61 25.96 -4.44
C CYS A 416 -11.99 24.59 -4.20
N VAL A 417 -12.73 23.67 -3.60
CA VAL A 417 -12.21 22.38 -3.11
C VAL A 417 -13.17 21.24 -3.46
N GLY A 418 -12.65 20.02 -3.52
CA GLY A 418 -13.46 18.83 -3.68
C GLY A 418 -14.42 18.64 -2.51
N MET A 419 -15.65 18.24 -2.80
CA MET A 419 -16.70 18.04 -1.79
C MET A 419 -16.30 17.05 -0.68
N GLU A 420 -15.66 15.94 -1.04
CA GLU A 420 -15.22 14.91 -0.08
C GLU A 420 -14.03 15.40 0.75
N ASP A 421 -13.11 16.15 0.14
CA ASP A 421 -11.97 16.76 0.85
C ASP A 421 -12.43 17.81 1.86
N TYR A 422 -13.42 18.62 1.48
CA TYR A 422 -14.06 19.58 2.39
C TYR A 422 -14.73 18.87 3.56
N LEU A 423 -15.54 17.85 3.29
CA LEU A 423 -16.22 17.08 4.34
C LEU A 423 -15.23 16.40 5.28
N LEU A 424 -14.14 15.84 4.75
CA LEU A 424 -13.09 15.24 5.58
C LEU A 424 -12.51 16.29 6.55
N SER A 425 -12.22 17.50 6.05
CA SER A 425 -11.74 18.60 6.88
C SER A 425 -12.74 19.00 7.95
N VAL A 426 -13.99 19.30 7.58
CA VAL A 426 -15.03 19.81 8.49
C VAL A 426 -15.41 18.77 9.55
N ILE A 427 -15.62 17.51 9.14
CA ILE A 427 -16.01 16.46 10.10
C ILE A 427 -14.87 16.24 11.10
N SER A 428 -13.62 16.28 10.65
CA SER A 428 -12.46 16.12 11.55
C SER A 428 -12.27 17.29 12.53
N SER A 429 -12.75 18.49 12.19
CA SER A 429 -12.69 19.66 13.08
C SER A 429 -13.86 19.76 14.06
N GLU A 430 -15.04 19.29 13.66
CA GLU A 430 -16.27 19.37 14.48
C GLU A 430 -16.44 18.18 15.44
N MET A 431 -15.90 17.01 15.08
CA MET A 431 -16.08 15.79 15.87
C MET A 431 -14.99 15.59 16.90
N LYS A 432 -15.38 15.10 18.08
CA LYS A 432 -14.43 14.68 19.11
C LYS A 432 -13.62 13.48 18.62
N SER A 433 -12.33 13.45 18.96
CA SER A 433 -11.45 12.32 18.65
C SER A 433 -11.89 10.99 19.27
N SER A 434 -12.74 11.02 20.31
CA SER A 434 -13.33 9.86 20.97
C SER A 434 -14.68 9.42 20.40
N ALA A 435 -15.18 10.04 19.32
CA ALA A 435 -16.43 9.63 18.68
C ALA A 435 -16.35 8.19 18.15
N SER A 436 -17.44 7.44 18.27
CA SER A 436 -17.49 6.07 17.74
C SER A 436 -17.45 6.07 16.21
N LEU A 437 -16.90 5.00 15.64
CA LEU A 437 -16.80 4.86 14.19
C LEU A 437 -18.17 4.92 13.51
N GLU A 438 -19.19 4.31 14.10
CA GLU A 438 -20.55 4.33 13.56
C GLU A 438 -21.18 5.73 13.59
N LEU A 439 -20.90 6.52 14.63
CA LEU A 439 -21.33 7.92 14.67
C LEU A 439 -20.63 8.74 13.58
N LEU A 440 -19.32 8.55 13.38
CA LEU A 440 -18.56 9.22 12.33
C LEU A 440 -19.07 8.85 10.93
N LYS A 441 -19.38 7.57 10.69
CA LYS A 441 -19.99 7.10 9.43
C LYS A 441 -21.35 7.74 9.19
N ALA A 442 -22.24 7.71 10.19
CA ALA A 442 -23.57 8.30 10.08
C ALA A 442 -23.49 9.80 9.79
N HIS A 443 -22.64 10.52 10.53
CA HIS A 443 -22.43 11.95 10.32
C HIS A 443 -21.85 12.25 8.94
N ALA A 444 -20.89 11.46 8.45
CA ALA A 444 -20.35 11.60 7.11
C ALA A 444 -21.43 11.41 6.02
N VAL A 445 -22.29 10.41 6.15
CA VAL A 445 -23.39 10.16 5.21
C VAL A 445 -24.39 11.32 5.21
N ILE A 446 -24.77 11.82 6.40
CA ILE A 446 -25.72 12.94 6.54
C ILE A 446 -25.13 14.21 5.92
N SER A 447 -23.92 14.60 6.32
CA SER A 447 -23.26 15.83 5.84
C SER A 447 -23.02 15.79 4.33
N ARG A 448 -22.64 14.62 3.79
CA ARG A 448 -22.50 14.41 2.35
C ARG A 448 -23.82 14.55 1.61
N SER A 449 -24.89 13.93 2.10
CA SER A 449 -26.21 14.00 1.48
C SER A 449 -26.75 15.43 1.48
N TRP A 450 -26.60 16.14 2.60
CA TRP A 450 -27.01 17.54 2.71
C TRP A 450 -26.24 18.44 1.74
N LEU A 451 -24.91 18.30 1.68
CA LEU A 451 -24.08 19.13 0.82
C LEU A 451 -24.34 18.85 -0.68
N ALA A 452 -24.55 17.58 -1.04
CA ALA A 452 -24.91 17.19 -2.40
C ALA A 452 -26.23 17.84 -2.86
N LEU A 453 -27.26 17.87 -2.00
CA LEU A 453 -28.52 18.54 -2.29
C LEU A 453 -28.33 20.05 -2.52
N ARG A 454 -27.51 20.71 -1.70
CA ARG A 454 -27.20 22.15 -1.86
C ARG A 454 -26.50 22.46 -3.17
N VAL A 455 -25.58 21.59 -3.60
CA VAL A 455 -24.87 21.73 -4.87
C VAL A 455 -25.83 21.56 -6.05
N ASP A 456 -26.74 20.59 -5.99
CA ASP A 456 -27.72 20.35 -7.05
C ASP A 456 -28.74 21.50 -7.17
N ASP A 457 -29.28 21.98 -6.04
CA ASP A 457 -30.16 23.15 -6.01
C ASP A 457 -29.51 24.39 -6.62
N ARG A 458 -28.23 24.62 -6.34
CA ARG A 458 -27.49 25.76 -6.91
C ARG A 458 -27.31 25.61 -8.42
N ARG A 459 -27.02 24.41 -8.92
CA ARG A 459 -26.94 24.14 -10.36
C ARG A 459 -28.27 24.39 -11.06
N ARG A 460 -29.39 23.95 -10.46
CA ARG A 460 -30.73 24.18 -11.03
C ARG A 460 -31.16 25.64 -11.04
N ARG A 461 -30.65 26.47 -10.13
CA ARG A 461 -30.93 27.92 -10.11
C ARG A 461 -30.11 28.73 -11.13
N LEU A 462 -28.99 28.17 -11.60
CA LEU A 462 -28.07 28.80 -12.56
C LEU A 462 -28.29 28.32 -14.00
N ALA A 463 -29.09 27.27 -14.19
CA ALA A 463 -29.58 26.78 -15.48
C ALA A 463 -30.97 27.36 -15.76
#